data_AF-A0A4Y2SQ22-F1
#
_entry.id   AF-A0A4Y2SQ22-F1
#
_cell.length_a   1.000
_cell.length_b   1.000
_cell.length_c   1.000
_cell.angle_alpha   90.00
_cell.angle_beta   90.00
_cell.angle_gamma   90.00
#
_symmetry.space_group_name_H-M   'P 1'
#
loop_
_entity.id
_entity.type
_entity.pdbx_description
1 polymer ?
#
loop_
_entity_poly.entity_id
_entity_poly.type
_entity_poly.pdbx_seq_one_letter_code
_entity_poly.pdbx_strand_id
1 'polypeptide(L)'
;MPFANPFLMAISSLDPCNRRTSVALESMKELPLYASNVVQDSEKEAYDLEIHNFQNDHFSDIVEESVDLWWRDVENTSKYPLLSRMAFALLTCFHEPKVESSFSILNNVITPGSNRLNVSTFNAMQCIKYELRSQKKKKKSAVCMFSKHDFLKEKVDPKLPNWRKPRGIDNRVRRRFKGQCLMPNIGYGSNKKTKHVLPNGFRKVVIRNVKELEMLMMMNRRFCAEIGHAVSSKKRKTIVERAQQLAIRVTNANARLRSEENE
;
A
#
# COMPACT_ATOMS: atom_id res chain seq x y z
N MET A 1 -1.33 -11.27 -10.42
CA MET A 1 -0.76 -10.88 -9.10
C MET A 1 -1.49 -11.67 -8.02
N PRO A 2 -0.82 -12.21 -6.99
CA PRO A 2 -1.50 -12.90 -5.88
C PRO A 2 -2.53 -12.00 -5.15
N PHE A 3 -2.48 -10.68 -5.39
CA PHE A 3 -3.35 -9.64 -4.80
C PHE A 3 -4.74 -9.48 -5.42
N ALA A 4 -5.08 -10.24 -6.47
CA ALA A 4 -6.43 -10.24 -7.06
C ALA A 4 -7.18 -11.56 -6.79
N ASN A 5 -6.59 -12.46 -5.98
CA ASN A 5 -7.19 -13.75 -5.69
C ASN A 5 -8.31 -13.60 -4.65
N PRO A 6 -9.59 -13.90 -4.99
CA PRO A 6 -10.72 -13.79 -4.07
C PRO A 6 -10.53 -14.60 -2.78
N PHE A 7 -9.86 -15.75 -2.85
CA PHE A 7 -9.57 -16.59 -1.68
C PHE A 7 -8.65 -15.91 -0.66
N LEU A 8 -7.57 -15.27 -1.13
CA LEU A 8 -6.64 -14.57 -0.23
C LEU A 8 -7.26 -13.29 0.36
N MET A 9 -8.19 -12.67 -0.36
CA MET A 9 -9.03 -11.59 0.16
C MET A 9 -9.95 -12.12 1.27
N ALA A 10 -10.59 -13.26 1.05
CA ALA A 10 -11.45 -13.91 2.05
C ALA A 10 -10.68 -14.30 3.32
N ILE A 11 -9.51 -14.92 3.21
CA ILE A 11 -8.67 -15.27 4.37
C ILE A 11 -8.26 -14.03 5.18
N SER A 12 -7.96 -12.92 4.50
CA SER A 12 -7.55 -11.69 5.20
C SER A 12 -8.63 -11.11 6.11
N SER A 13 -9.90 -11.50 5.92
CA SER A 13 -11.00 -11.10 6.80
C SER A 13 -10.88 -11.69 8.22
N LEU A 14 -10.18 -12.82 8.39
CA LEU A 14 -9.96 -13.49 9.69
C LEU A 14 -8.99 -12.73 10.61
N ASP A 15 -8.35 -11.67 10.11
CA ASP A 15 -7.50 -10.81 10.94
C ASP A 15 -8.37 -10.04 11.97
N PRO A 16 -8.02 -10.09 13.27
CA PRO A 16 -8.74 -9.38 14.33
C PRO A 16 -8.92 -7.88 14.05
N CYS A 17 -7.98 -7.27 13.32
CA CYS A 17 -8.02 -5.85 12.96
C CYS A 17 -9.16 -5.49 11.99
N ASN A 18 -9.67 -6.46 11.23
CA ASN A 18 -10.69 -6.24 10.19
C ASN A 18 -12.13 -6.43 10.72
N ARG A 19 -12.28 -6.74 12.00
CA ARG A 19 -13.56 -6.92 12.69
C ARG A 19 -14.43 -5.66 12.59
N ARG A 20 -15.75 -5.85 12.60
CA ARG A 20 -16.83 -4.84 12.49
C ARG A 20 -16.93 -4.14 11.13
N THR A 21 -16.27 -4.65 10.10
CA THR A 21 -16.42 -4.13 8.73
C THR A 21 -17.41 -4.98 7.93
N SER A 22 -18.26 -4.34 7.14
CA SER A 22 -19.23 -5.03 6.27
C SER A 22 -18.53 -5.94 5.26
N VAL A 23 -17.38 -5.49 4.75
CA VAL A 23 -16.54 -6.24 3.79
C VAL A 23 -16.00 -7.51 4.42
N ALA A 24 -15.58 -7.48 5.69
CA ALA A 24 -15.12 -8.68 6.38
C ALA A 24 -16.26 -9.68 6.59
N LEU A 25 -17.47 -9.22 6.92
CA LEU A 25 -18.64 -10.08 7.07
C LEU A 25 -18.98 -10.80 5.75
N GLU A 26 -19.03 -10.09 4.63
CA GLU A 26 -19.26 -10.68 3.30
C GLU A 26 -18.15 -11.68 2.94
N SER A 27 -16.90 -11.30 3.16
CA SER A 27 -15.73 -12.13 2.87
C SER A 27 -15.67 -13.41 3.72
N MET A 28 -16.12 -13.36 4.98
CA MET A 28 -16.17 -14.53 5.87
C MET A 28 -17.25 -15.54 5.46
N LYS A 29 -18.37 -15.06 4.91
CA LYS A 29 -19.44 -15.92 4.37
C LYS A 29 -19.00 -16.69 3.12
N GLU A 30 -18.03 -16.17 2.39
CA GLU A 30 -17.47 -16.86 1.22
C GLU A 30 -16.47 -17.97 1.59
N LEU A 31 -15.95 -18.02 2.82
CA LEU A 31 -14.92 -18.99 3.23
C LEU A 31 -15.33 -20.47 3.05
N PRO A 32 -16.56 -20.90 3.39
CA PRO A 32 -17.02 -22.27 3.15
C PRO A 32 -17.07 -22.66 1.67
N LEU A 33 -17.11 -21.70 0.74
CA LEU A 33 -17.03 -22.00 -0.71
C LEU A 33 -15.64 -22.48 -1.11
N TYR A 34 -14.60 -21.95 -0.46
CA TYR A 34 -13.21 -22.29 -0.76
C TYR A 34 -12.71 -23.48 0.07
N ALA A 35 -13.25 -23.67 1.27
CA ALA A 35 -12.88 -24.74 2.21
C ALA A 35 -14.09 -25.61 2.57
N SER A 36 -14.73 -26.21 1.55
CA SER A 36 -15.94 -27.04 1.68
C SER A 36 -15.76 -28.26 2.59
N ASN A 37 -14.53 -28.70 2.83
CA ASN A 37 -14.23 -29.85 3.67
C ASN A 37 -14.32 -29.53 5.18
N VAL A 38 -14.36 -28.24 5.55
CA VAL A 38 -14.26 -27.78 6.95
C VAL A 38 -15.63 -27.53 7.57
N VAL A 39 -16.62 -27.13 6.76
CA VAL A 39 -18.00 -26.88 7.19
C VAL A 39 -18.90 -27.64 6.22
N GLN A 40 -19.69 -28.57 6.75
CA GLN A 40 -20.61 -29.36 5.95
C GLN A 40 -21.77 -28.50 5.46
N ASP A 41 -22.44 -28.91 4.37
CA ASP A 41 -23.58 -28.15 3.82
C ASP A 41 -24.71 -27.96 4.83
N SER A 42 -24.91 -28.90 5.76
CA SER A 42 -25.89 -28.79 6.86
C SER A 42 -25.51 -27.78 7.94
N GLU A 43 -24.24 -27.41 8.04
CA GLU A 43 -23.70 -26.51 9.08
C GLU A 43 -23.57 -25.05 8.59
N LYS A 44 -23.84 -24.78 7.30
CA LYS A 44 -23.67 -23.45 6.68
C LYS A 44 -24.56 -22.37 7.33
N GLU A 45 -25.81 -22.70 7.62
CA GLU A 45 -26.74 -21.75 8.26
C GLU A 45 -26.28 -21.39 9.68
N ALA A 46 -25.76 -22.38 10.43
CA ALA A 46 -25.21 -22.17 11.76
C ALA A 46 -23.92 -21.32 11.71
N TYR A 47 -23.06 -21.57 10.71
CA TYR A 47 -21.85 -20.79 10.48
C TYR A 47 -22.14 -19.32 10.14
N ASP A 48 -23.15 -19.05 9.32
CA ASP A 48 -23.56 -17.68 8.98
C ASP A 48 -24.08 -16.91 10.21
N LEU A 49 -24.82 -17.59 11.10
CA LEU A 49 -25.28 -17.03 12.36
C LEU A 49 -24.09 -16.76 13.32
N GLU A 50 -23.11 -17.66 13.39
CA GLU A 50 -21.88 -17.46 14.16
C GLU A 50 -21.08 -16.24 13.70
N ILE A 51 -20.90 -16.05 12.38
CA ILE A 51 -20.20 -14.87 11.85
C ILE A 51 -20.91 -13.58 12.26
N HIS A 52 -22.23 -13.55 12.15
CA HIS A 52 -23.00 -12.37 12.52
C HIS A 52 -22.85 -12.05 14.01
N ASN A 53 -22.89 -13.07 14.87
CA ASN A 53 -22.70 -12.91 16.31
C ASN A 53 -21.26 -12.50 16.65
N PHE A 54 -20.26 -13.05 15.97
CA PHE A 54 -18.84 -12.74 16.14
C PHE A 54 -18.49 -11.28 15.78
N GLN A 55 -19.10 -10.75 14.71
CA GLN A 55 -18.89 -9.36 14.30
C GLN A 55 -19.46 -8.37 15.33
N ASN A 56 -20.53 -8.77 16.04
CA ASN A 56 -21.22 -7.94 17.02
C ASN A 56 -20.68 -8.09 18.46
N ASP A 57 -19.93 -9.15 18.78
CA ASP A 57 -19.42 -9.40 20.15
C ASP A 57 -18.36 -8.38 20.59
N HIS A 58 -18.10 -8.27 21.89
CA HIS A 58 -17.10 -7.38 22.46
C HIS A 58 -15.90 -8.18 22.96
N PHE A 59 -14.81 -8.16 22.19
CA PHE A 59 -13.50 -8.66 22.61
C PHE A 59 -12.67 -7.51 23.19
N SER A 60 -11.86 -7.80 24.23
CA SER A 60 -10.87 -6.88 24.79
C SER A 60 -9.91 -6.34 23.71
N ASP A 61 -9.36 -5.16 23.92
CA ASP A 61 -8.47 -4.50 22.96
C ASP A 61 -7.33 -5.43 22.52
N ILE A 62 -7.10 -5.46 21.20
CA ILE A 62 -6.12 -6.33 20.53
C ILE A 62 -4.73 -5.94 21.03
N VAL A 63 -4.13 -6.78 21.86
CA VAL A 63 -2.69 -6.78 22.13
C VAL A 63 -1.99 -7.23 20.84
N GLU A 64 -0.78 -6.73 20.55
CA GLU A 64 0.07 -7.15 19.41
C GLU A 64 0.49 -8.63 19.55
N GLU A 65 -0.47 -9.54 19.46
CA GLU A 65 -0.28 -10.98 19.43
C GLU A 65 -0.45 -11.48 17.99
N SER A 66 0.17 -12.61 17.68
CA SER A 66 0.04 -13.22 16.37
C SER A 66 -1.39 -13.73 16.16
N VAL A 67 -1.89 -13.66 14.92
CA VAL A 67 -3.30 -13.93 14.58
C VAL A 67 -3.75 -15.32 15.04
N ASP A 68 -2.86 -16.31 15.01
CA ASP A 68 -3.04 -17.68 15.49
C ASP A 68 -3.24 -17.77 17.01
N LEU A 69 -2.46 -17.04 17.81
CA LEU A 69 -2.62 -16.98 19.26
C LEU A 69 -3.94 -16.30 19.63
N TRP A 70 -4.32 -15.27 18.89
CA TRP A 70 -5.61 -14.62 19.09
C TRP A 70 -6.78 -15.57 18.81
N TRP A 71 -6.73 -16.35 17.72
CA TRP A 71 -7.77 -17.36 17.43
C TRP A 71 -7.79 -18.51 18.44
N ARG A 72 -6.64 -18.82 19.08
CA ARG A 72 -6.56 -19.77 20.21
C ARG A 72 -7.40 -19.30 21.39
N ASP A 73 -7.35 -18.01 21.73
CA ASP A 73 -8.14 -17.45 22.81
C ASP A 73 -9.63 -17.41 22.48
N VAL A 74 -9.97 -17.14 21.21
CA VAL A 74 -11.36 -17.24 20.74
C VAL A 74 -11.90 -18.67 20.85
N GLU A 75 -11.09 -19.68 20.51
CA GLU A 75 -11.46 -21.09 20.66
C GLU A 75 -11.62 -21.51 22.13
N ASN A 76 -10.73 -21.05 23.01
CA ASN A 76 -10.84 -21.26 24.46
C ASN A 76 -12.16 -20.71 25.03
N THR A 77 -12.73 -19.68 24.39
CA THR A 77 -14.02 -19.10 24.78
C THR A 77 -15.21 -19.99 24.39
N SER A 78 -15.02 -20.97 23.48
CA SER A 78 -16.04 -21.94 23.02
C SER A 78 -17.33 -21.33 22.46
N LYS A 79 -17.35 -20.02 22.16
CA LYS A 79 -18.51 -19.30 21.63
C LYS A 79 -18.76 -19.50 20.14
N TYR A 80 -17.70 -19.77 19.36
CA TYR A 80 -17.73 -19.81 17.90
C TYR A 80 -17.02 -21.05 17.35
N PRO A 81 -17.56 -22.26 17.56
CA PRO A 81 -16.89 -23.51 17.22
C PRO A 81 -16.71 -23.74 15.71
N LEU A 82 -17.66 -23.30 14.86
CA LEU A 82 -17.53 -23.48 13.42
C LEU A 82 -16.57 -22.45 12.82
N LEU A 83 -16.62 -21.21 13.32
CA LEU A 83 -15.71 -20.15 12.89
C LEU A 83 -14.27 -20.40 13.32
N SER A 84 -14.03 -20.86 14.56
CA SER A 84 -12.68 -21.21 15.02
C SER A 84 -12.12 -22.39 14.21
N ARG A 85 -12.92 -23.42 13.95
CA ARG A 85 -12.55 -24.57 13.10
C ARG A 85 -12.15 -24.13 11.70
N MET A 86 -12.88 -23.20 11.10
CA MET A 86 -12.55 -22.58 9.80
C MET A 86 -11.25 -21.77 9.87
N ALA A 87 -11.10 -20.92 10.90
CA ALA A 87 -9.91 -20.11 11.07
C ALA A 87 -8.65 -20.97 11.25
N PHE A 88 -8.70 -22.02 12.07
CA PHE A 88 -7.59 -22.95 12.24
C PHE A 88 -7.30 -23.76 10.98
N ALA A 89 -8.31 -24.29 10.28
CA ALA A 89 -8.07 -24.99 9.02
C ALA A 89 -7.35 -24.14 7.98
N LEU A 90 -7.59 -22.83 7.95
CA LEU A 90 -6.96 -21.90 7.01
C LEU A 90 -5.61 -21.37 7.49
N LEU A 91 -5.47 -21.11 8.80
CA LEU A 91 -4.25 -20.55 9.40
C LEU A 91 -3.17 -21.62 9.70
N THR A 92 -3.57 -22.89 9.87
CA THR A 92 -2.64 -24.03 10.00
C THR A 92 -1.79 -24.25 8.74
N CYS A 93 -2.21 -23.76 7.58
CA CYS A 93 -1.39 -23.78 6.37
C CYS A 93 -0.13 -22.88 6.48
N PHE A 94 -0.11 -21.93 7.43
CA PHE A 94 0.93 -20.92 7.57
C PHE A 94 1.85 -21.12 8.80
N HIS A 95 1.57 -22.12 9.66
CA HIS A 95 2.33 -22.42 10.87
C HIS A 95 2.40 -23.95 11.11
N GLU A 96 3.55 -24.49 11.50
CA GLU A 96 3.71 -25.91 11.87
C GLU A 96 3.33 -26.18 13.34
N PRO A 97 2.96 -27.43 13.74
CA PRO A 97 2.80 -28.65 12.95
C PRO A 97 1.39 -29.29 13.02
N LYS A 98 1.10 -30.12 11.99
CA LYS A 98 -0.08 -31.00 11.70
C LYS A 98 -1.03 -30.39 10.64
N VAL A 99 -1.33 -30.98 9.48
CA VAL A 99 -1.21 -32.35 8.91
C VAL A 99 -1.26 -32.22 7.38
N GLU A 100 -0.72 -33.22 6.68
CA GLU A 100 -0.62 -33.42 5.21
C GLU A 100 -1.83 -33.01 4.34
N SER A 101 -3.05 -32.88 4.88
CA SER A 101 -4.22 -32.43 4.11
C SER A 101 -4.08 -30.98 3.64
N SER A 102 -3.44 -30.12 4.44
CA SER A 102 -3.16 -28.72 4.11
C SER A 102 -2.21 -28.58 2.92
N PHE A 103 -1.28 -29.53 2.74
CA PHE A 103 -0.32 -29.55 1.63
C PHE A 103 -0.95 -29.97 0.30
N SER A 104 -1.96 -30.84 0.30
CA SER A 104 -2.72 -31.18 -0.92
C SER A 104 -3.53 -30.00 -1.45
N ILE A 105 -4.10 -29.18 -0.55
CA ILE A 105 -4.76 -27.92 -0.91
C ILE A 105 -3.75 -26.93 -1.49
N LEU A 106 -2.53 -26.90 -0.95
CA LEU A 106 -1.47 -25.98 -1.34
C LEU A 106 -0.82 -26.35 -2.69
N ASN A 107 -0.68 -27.64 -3.01
CA ASN A 107 -0.22 -28.11 -4.33
C ASN A 107 -1.22 -27.80 -5.46
N ASN A 108 -2.52 -27.67 -5.16
CA ASN A 108 -3.50 -27.17 -6.13
C ASN A 108 -3.37 -25.65 -6.35
N VAL A 109 -2.77 -24.91 -5.41
CA VAL A 109 -2.60 -23.45 -5.45
C VAL A 109 -1.24 -23.04 -6.04
N ILE A 110 -0.22 -23.91 -5.97
CA ILE A 110 1.12 -23.67 -6.54
C ILE A 110 1.34 -24.57 -7.76
N THR A 111 1.16 -24.03 -8.96
CA THR A 111 1.61 -24.66 -10.23
C THR A 111 3.10 -24.36 -10.52
N PRO A 112 3.79 -25.18 -11.35
CA PRO A 112 5.25 -25.35 -11.41
C PRO A 112 6.04 -24.19 -12.07
N GLY A 113 5.50 -22.98 -12.09
CA GLY A 113 6.14 -21.79 -12.66
C GLY A 113 6.82 -20.87 -11.64
N SER A 114 7.14 -21.38 -10.43
CA SER A 114 7.64 -20.59 -9.30
C SER A 114 8.72 -19.57 -9.67
N ASN A 115 8.72 -18.42 -8.99
CA ASN A 115 9.89 -18.16 -8.15
C ASN A 115 9.57 -17.29 -6.91
N ARG A 116 9.12 -18.02 -5.88
CA ARG A 116 9.30 -17.84 -4.43
C ARG A 116 8.82 -16.55 -3.74
N LEU A 117 8.12 -16.75 -2.62
CA LEU A 117 8.30 -15.90 -1.44
C LEU A 117 8.48 -16.78 -0.20
N ASN A 118 9.56 -16.51 0.53
CA ASN A 118 9.80 -17.05 1.86
C ASN A 118 8.79 -16.40 2.81
N VAL A 119 8.06 -17.18 3.61
CA VAL A 119 6.86 -16.75 4.37
C VAL A 119 7.16 -15.57 5.31
N SER A 120 8.37 -15.54 5.89
CA SER A 120 8.87 -14.41 6.68
C SER A 120 8.97 -13.10 5.88
N THR A 121 9.30 -13.19 4.59
CA THR A 121 9.39 -12.03 3.68
C THR A 121 8.01 -11.56 3.26
N PHE A 122 7.03 -12.45 3.11
CA PHE A 122 5.67 -12.08 2.73
C PHE A 122 4.93 -11.37 3.87
N ASN A 123 5.00 -11.88 5.11
CA ASN A 123 4.42 -11.20 6.27
C ASN A 123 5.12 -9.86 6.56
N ALA A 124 6.45 -9.81 6.48
CA ALA A 124 7.18 -8.55 6.55
C ALA A 124 6.77 -7.58 5.42
N MET A 125 6.59 -8.07 4.19
CA MET A 125 6.11 -7.26 3.08
C MET A 125 4.66 -6.79 3.28
N GLN A 126 3.77 -7.58 3.90
CA GLN A 126 2.40 -7.16 4.18
C GLN A 126 2.33 -6.13 5.29
N CYS A 127 3.05 -6.33 6.41
CA CYS A 127 3.18 -5.32 7.46
C CYS A 127 3.78 -4.03 6.90
N ILE A 128 4.89 -4.10 6.15
CA ILE A 128 5.49 -2.93 5.48
C ILE A 128 4.53 -2.31 4.47
N LYS A 129 3.73 -3.09 3.74
CA LYS A 129 2.78 -2.58 2.74
C LYS A 129 1.56 -1.95 3.39
N TYR A 130 1.04 -2.50 4.48
CA TYR A 130 -0.03 -1.90 5.28
C TYR A 130 0.47 -0.65 5.99
N GLU A 131 1.67 -0.67 6.54
CA GLU A 131 2.34 0.48 7.13
C GLU A 131 2.60 1.57 6.08
N LEU A 132 3.07 1.23 4.88
CA LEU A 132 3.24 2.16 3.76
C LEU A 132 1.90 2.62 3.16
N ARG A 133 0.83 1.83 3.24
CA ARG A 133 -0.52 2.17 2.72
C ARG A 133 -1.31 3.02 3.72
N SER A 134 -1.16 2.73 5.02
CA SER A 134 -1.54 3.55 6.17
C SER A 134 -0.77 4.87 6.15
N GLN A 135 0.56 4.82 5.92
CA GLN A 135 1.38 5.99 5.68
C GLN A 135 1.10 6.64 4.32
N LYS A 136 0.52 6.01 3.30
CA LYS A 136 0.05 6.70 2.08
C LYS A 136 -1.30 7.41 2.31
N LYS A 137 -2.17 6.85 3.16
CA LYS A 137 -3.39 7.53 3.64
C LYS A 137 -3.08 8.65 4.67
N LYS A 138 -2.04 8.49 5.51
CA LYS A 138 -1.58 9.47 6.53
C LYS A 138 -0.55 10.47 6.02
N LYS A 139 0.37 10.08 5.11
CA LYS A 139 1.22 11.00 4.34
C LYS A 139 0.41 11.54 3.16
N LYS A 140 -0.66 12.27 3.47
CA LYS A 140 -0.92 13.45 2.66
C LYS A 140 0.41 14.20 2.63
N SER A 141 1.04 14.32 1.44
CA SER A 141 2.20 15.21 1.35
C SER A 141 1.78 16.57 1.92
N ALA A 142 2.71 17.37 2.43
CA ALA A 142 2.35 18.69 2.96
C ALA A 142 1.42 19.44 1.98
N VAL A 143 1.66 19.31 0.67
CA VAL A 143 0.80 19.83 -0.41
C VAL A 143 -0.64 19.29 -0.37
N CYS A 144 -0.83 17.99 -0.17
CA CYS A 144 -2.15 17.35 -0.08
C CYS A 144 -2.91 17.74 1.22
N MET A 145 -2.21 18.07 2.31
CA MET A 145 -2.85 18.59 3.53
C MET A 145 -3.41 20.00 3.36
N PHE A 146 -2.88 20.77 2.41
CA PHE A 146 -3.28 22.16 2.12
C PHE A 146 -4.18 22.28 0.88
N SER A 147 -4.52 21.16 0.24
CA SER A 147 -5.51 21.13 -0.84
C SER A 147 -6.91 21.32 -0.26
N LYS A 148 -7.73 22.18 -0.89
CA LYS A 148 -9.12 22.44 -0.44
C LYS A 148 -9.99 21.17 -0.51
N HIS A 149 -10.99 21.10 0.37
CA HIS A 149 -11.76 19.89 0.62
C HIS A 149 -12.86 19.59 -0.42
N ASP A 150 -13.45 20.61 -1.05
CA ASP A 150 -14.50 20.47 -2.08
C ASP A 150 -14.16 21.27 -3.34
N PHE A 151 -13.95 20.57 -4.46
CA PHE A 151 -13.66 21.17 -5.78
C PHE A 151 -14.92 21.51 -6.60
N LEU A 152 -16.09 21.04 -6.16
CA LEU A 152 -17.37 21.15 -6.89
C LEU A 152 -18.21 22.38 -6.50
N LYS A 153 -18.01 22.96 -5.31
CA LYS A 153 -18.82 24.09 -4.80
C LYS A 153 -18.13 25.46 -4.80
N GLU A 154 -16.81 25.50 -4.94
CA GLU A 154 -16.05 26.75 -5.04
C GLU A 154 -15.45 26.89 -6.43
N LYS A 155 -15.76 27.99 -7.14
CA LYS A 155 -15.25 28.28 -8.48
C LYS A 155 -13.72 28.37 -8.43
N VAL A 156 -13.03 27.36 -8.97
CA VAL A 156 -11.56 27.32 -9.00
C VAL A 156 -11.08 28.09 -10.23
N ASP A 157 -10.46 29.26 -10.05
CA ASP A 157 -9.57 29.77 -11.09
C ASP A 157 -8.38 28.81 -11.19
N PRO A 158 -8.06 28.25 -12.38
CA PRO A 158 -6.92 27.34 -12.58
C PRO A 158 -5.55 27.95 -12.21
N LYS A 159 -5.50 29.28 -12.00
CA LYS A 159 -4.34 30.05 -11.56
C LYS A 159 -4.20 30.17 -10.03
N LEU A 160 -5.15 29.65 -9.24
CA LEU A 160 -5.17 29.70 -7.76
C LEU A 160 -4.70 28.45 -6.98
N PRO A 161 -3.98 27.44 -7.51
CA PRO A 161 -3.55 26.29 -6.69
C PRO A 161 -2.44 26.65 -5.68
N ASN A 162 -1.85 27.83 -5.77
CA ASN A 162 -0.84 28.31 -4.83
C ASN A 162 -1.49 28.76 -3.53
N TRP A 163 -1.05 28.19 -2.40
CA TRP A 163 -1.52 28.58 -1.08
C TRP A 163 -1.35 30.08 -0.83
N ARG A 164 -2.43 30.72 -0.36
CA ARG A 164 -2.42 32.11 0.14
C ARG A 164 -2.91 32.12 1.58
N LYS A 165 -2.23 32.87 2.44
CA LYS A 165 -2.65 33.00 3.85
C LYS A 165 -3.97 33.79 3.93
N PRO A 166 -5.05 33.22 4.48
CA PRO A 166 -6.32 33.94 4.64
C PRO A 166 -6.16 35.11 5.61
N ARG A 167 -6.64 36.30 5.23
CA ARG A 167 -6.50 37.55 6.02
C ARG A 167 -7.79 38.00 6.71
N GLY A 168 -8.96 37.64 6.18
CA GLY A 168 -10.26 38.13 6.67
C GLY A 168 -10.54 37.77 8.12
N ILE A 169 -11.20 38.68 8.85
CA ILE A 169 -11.39 38.56 10.29
C ILE A 169 -12.26 37.36 10.68
N ASP A 170 -13.30 37.05 9.90
CA ASP A 170 -14.24 35.95 10.12
C ASP A 170 -13.85 34.63 9.44
N ASN A 171 -12.70 34.59 8.78
CA ASN A 171 -12.28 33.40 8.06
C ASN A 171 -11.99 32.23 9.02
N ARG A 172 -12.74 31.13 8.86
CA ARG A 172 -12.68 29.95 9.72
C ARG A 172 -11.32 29.23 9.69
N VAL A 173 -10.64 29.21 8.54
CA VAL A 173 -9.30 28.62 8.38
C VAL A 173 -8.26 29.48 9.11
N ARG A 174 -8.36 30.82 9.03
CA ARG A 174 -7.49 31.74 9.79
C ARG A 174 -7.63 31.54 11.29
N ARG A 175 -8.87 31.35 11.77
CA ARG A 175 -9.22 31.09 13.19
C ARG A 175 -8.93 29.65 13.65
N ARG A 176 -8.50 28.74 12.75
CA ARG A 176 -8.13 27.34 13.05
C ARG A 176 -9.25 26.49 13.67
N PHE A 177 -10.48 26.66 13.22
CA PHE A 177 -11.57 25.78 13.65
C PHE A 177 -11.33 24.31 13.24
N LYS A 178 -11.74 23.37 14.09
CA LYS A 178 -11.71 21.93 13.80
C LYS A 178 -12.53 21.60 12.54
N GLY A 179 -12.06 20.64 11.74
CA GLY A 179 -12.71 20.21 10.49
C GLY A 179 -12.44 21.11 9.27
N GLN A 180 -11.65 22.18 9.42
CA GLN A 180 -11.19 23.00 8.30
C GLN A 180 -9.82 22.56 7.79
N CYS A 181 -9.46 23.00 6.57
CA CYS A 181 -8.13 22.76 6.02
C CYS A 181 -7.05 23.34 6.95
N LEU A 182 -5.98 22.58 7.17
CA LEU A 182 -4.87 23.02 8.02
C LEU A 182 -4.11 24.15 7.33
N MET A 183 -3.45 25.02 8.10
CA MET A 183 -2.56 26.04 7.55
C MET A 183 -1.12 25.55 7.53
N PRO A 184 -0.33 25.83 6.47
CA PRO A 184 1.10 25.55 6.46
C PRO A 184 1.81 26.24 7.62
N ASN A 185 2.62 25.46 8.32
CA ASN A 185 3.50 25.90 9.40
C ASN A 185 4.88 25.24 9.23
N ILE A 186 5.88 25.75 9.94
CA ILE A 186 7.26 25.23 9.91
C ILE A 186 7.36 23.77 10.42
N GLY A 187 6.43 23.35 11.28
CA GLY A 187 6.39 22.00 11.86
C GLY A 187 6.11 20.90 10.84
N TYR A 188 5.48 21.21 9.71
CA TYR A 188 5.31 20.25 8.61
C TYR A 188 6.59 20.06 7.75
N GLY A 189 7.68 20.76 8.06
CA GLY A 189 8.94 20.63 7.35
C GLY A 189 9.51 19.21 7.42
N SER A 190 9.90 18.65 6.28
CA SER A 190 10.56 17.35 6.25
C SER A 190 12.01 17.44 6.77
N ASN A 191 12.52 16.30 7.27
CA ASN A 191 13.89 16.21 7.77
C ASN A 191 14.91 16.70 6.70
N LYS A 192 15.88 17.52 7.12
CA LYS A 192 16.93 18.08 6.25
C LYS A 192 17.64 17.00 5.42
N LYS A 193 17.87 15.81 5.98
CA LYS A 193 18.54 14.69 5.29
C LYS A 193 17.72 14.16 4.11
N THR A 194 16.40 14.08 4.24
CA THR A 194 15.48 13.52 3.23
C THR A 194 14.80 14.59 2.37
N LYS A 195 14.94 15.87 2.73
CA LYS A 195 14.41 16.99 1.95
C LYS A 195 14.97 16.98 0.53
N HIS A 196 14.08 17.09 -0.47
CA HIS A 196 14.40 17.04 -1.91
C HIS A 196 14.95 15.70 -2.43
N VAL A 197 14.83 14.62 -1.66
CA VAL A 197 15.14 13.27 -2.13
C VAL A 197 13.89 12.68 -2.79
N LEU A 198 14.07 12.08 -3.96
CA LEU A 198 13.02 11.39 -4.70
C LEU A 198 12.72 10.01 -4.08
N PRO A 199 11.59 9.37 -4.41
CA PRO A 199 11.26 8.03 -3.95
C PRO A 199 12.28 6.95 -4.34
N ASN A 200 13.08 7.19 -5.38
CA ASN A 200 14.15 6.31 -5.83
C ASN A 200 15.43 6.41 -4.95
N GLY A 201 15.45 7.29 -3.95
CA GLY A 201 16.60 7.53 -3.06
C GLY A 201 17.61 8.57 -3.54
N PHE A 202 17.43 9.13 -4.75
CA PHE A 202 18.35 10.11 -5.34
C PHE A 202 17.82 11.54 -5.21
N ARG A 203 18.71 12.52 -5.29
CA ARG A 203 18.35 13.93 -5.50
C ARG A 203 18.37 14.23 -6.98
N LYS A 204 17.34 14.91 -7.49
CA LYS A 204 17.29 15.24 -8.93
C LYS A 204 18.06 16.51 -9.26
N VAL A 205 18.80 16.47 -10.36
CA VAL A 205 19.46 17.63 -10.97
C VAL A 205 18.93 17.78 -12.38
N VAL A 206 18.41 18.96 -12.72
CA VAL A 206 17.92 19.25 -14.06
C VAL A 206 19.09 19.60 -14.96
N ILE A 207 19.30 18.82 -16.03
CA ILE A 207 20.40 18.99 -16.98
C ILE A 207 19.90 19.39 -18.37
N ARG A 208 20.70 20.18 -19.10
CA ARG A 208 20.40 20.66 -20.46
C ARG A 208 21.45 20.25 -21.50
N ASN A 209 22.65 19.95 -21.07
CA ASN A 209 23.78 19.61 -21.93
C ASN A 209 24.60 18.45 -21.34
N VAL A 210 25.54 17.93 -22.13
CA VAL A 210 26.42 16.82 -21.72
C VAL A 210 27.43 17.25 -20.66
N LYS A 211 27.92 18.49 -20.70
CA LYS A 211 28.88 19.01 -19.71
C LYS A 211 28.30 19.03 -18.30
N GLU A 212 27.01 19.37 -18.16
CA GLU A 212 26.27 19.35 -16.89
C GLU A 212 26.07 17.93 -16.37
N LEU A 213 25.97 16.94 -17.26
CA LEU A 213 25.90 15.53 -16.88
C LEU A 213 27.26 15.05 -16.35
N GLU A 214 28.38 15.49 -16.91
CA GLU A 214 29.72 15.12 -16.47
C GLU A 214 30.02 15.59 -15.04
N MET A 215 29.45 16.73 -14.62
CA MET A 215 29.53 17.17 -13.21
C MET A 215 28.95 16.14 -12.22
N LEU A 216 28.05 15.26 -12.67
CA LEU A 216 27.42 14.23 -11.84
C LEU A 216 28.20 12.92 -11.82
N MET A 217 29.30 12.80 -12.56
CA MET A 217 30.10 11.57 -12.67
C MET A 217 30.56 11.04 -11.31
N MET A 218 31.08 11.92 -10.45
CA MET A 218 31.54 11.54 -9.10
C MET A 218 30.40 11.36 -8.10
N MET A 219 29.19 11.85 -8.39
CA MET A 219 28.06 11.86 -7.44
C MET A 219 26.88 10.99 -7.90
N ASN A 220 27.13 10.03 -8.80
CA ASN A 220 26.12 9.17 -9.41
C ASN A 220 25.30 8.32 -8.41
N ARG A 221 25.82 8.05 -7.20
CA ARG A 221 25.10 7.34 -6.11
C ARG A 221 24.11 8.22 -5.35
N ARG A 222 24.28 9.55 -5.39
CA ARG A 222 23.46 10.50 -4.62
C ARG A 222 22.51 11.30 -5.49
N PHE A 223 22.87 11.52 -6.75
CA PHE A 223 22.07 12.32 -7.68
C PHE A 223 21.64 11.53 -8.90
N CYS A 224 20.46 11.89 -9.42
CA CYS A 224 19.96 11.45 -10.71
C CYS A 224 19.75 12.66 -11.62
N ALA A 225 19.92 12.46 -12.91
CA ALA A 225 19.71 13.49 -13.91
C ALA A 225 18.24 13.52 -14.36
N GLU A 226 17.70 14.72 -14.55
CA GLU A 226 16.41 14.96 -15.20
C GLU A 226 16.64 15.87 -16.40
N ILE A 227 16.35 15.42 -17.61
CA ILE A 227 16.59 16.22 -18.81
C ILE A 227 15.53 17.32 -18.92
N GLY A 228 15.98 18.57 -19.01
CA GLY A 228 15.12 19.75 -19.07
C GLY A 228 14.11 19.69 -20.21
N HIS A 229 12.91 20.24 -19.98
CA HIS A 229 11.81 20.21 -20.94
C HIS A 229 12.15 20.82 -22.31
N ALA A 230 13.00 21.85 -22.35
CA ALA A 230 13.37 22.55 -23.58
C ALA A 230 14.36 21.79 -24.48
N VAL A 231 14.97 20.70 -24.00
CA VAL A 231 15.98 19.96 -24.76
C VAL A 231 15.31 19.17 -25.90
N SER A 232 15.83 19.34 -27.11
CA SER A 232 15.37 18.64 -28.32
C SER A 232 15.71 17.14 -28.29
N SER A 233 15.02 16.33 -29.08
CA SER A 233 15.21 14.87 -29.19
C SER A 233 16.66 14.50 -29.56
N LYS A 234 17.26 15.20 -30.52
CA LYS A 234 18.66 14.97 -30.95
C LYS A 234 19.66 15.10 -29.79
N LYS A 235 19.52 16.14 -28.96
CA LYS A 235 20.36 16.36 -27.77
C LYS A 235 20.01 15.40 -26.63
N ARG A 236 18.75 14.97 -26.51
CA ARG A 236 18.34 13.95 -25.53
C ARG A 236 19.04 12.62 -25.78
N LYS A 237 19.12 12.18 -27.04
CA LYS A 237 19.82 10.95 -27.41
C LYS A 237 21.28 10.96 -26.93
N THR A 238 22.04 12.01 -27.25
CA THR A 238 23.45 12.12 -26.85
C THR A 238 23.63 12.18 -25.32
N ILE A 239 22.72 12.86 -24.61
CA ILE A 239 22.73 12.91 -23.14
C ILE A 239 22.46 11.53 -22.54
N VAL A 240 21.49 10.78 -23.08
CA VAL A 240 21.15 9.43 -22.60
C VAL A 240 22.28 8.45 -22.84
N GLU A 241 22.87 8.44 -24.04
CA GLU A 241 24.03 7.61 -24.38
C GLU A 241 25.21 7.89 -23.45
N ARG A 242 25.53 9.17 -23.23
CA ARG A 242 26.61 9.55 -22.30
C ARG A 242 26.27 9.21 -20.84
N ALA A 243 25.01 9.33 -20.43
CA ALA A 243 24.60 8.98 -19.07
C ALA A 243 24.76 7.48 -18.79
N GLN A 244 24.51 6.64 -19.80
CA GLN A 244 24.72 5.21 -19.72
C GLN A 244 26.19 4.85 -19.57
N GLN A 245 27.08 5.52 -20.30
CA GLN A 245 28.54 5.36 -20.14
C GLN A 245 29.03 5.73 -18.73
N LEU A 246 28.47 6.79 -18.14
CA LEU A 246 28.84 7.29 -16.81
C LEU A 246 28.08 6.58 -15.66
N ALA A 247 27.23 5.61 -15.98
CA ALA A 247 26.33 4.93 -15.05
C ALA A 247 25.47 5.89 -14.20
N ILE A 248 25.02 6.99 -14.80
CA ILE A 248 24.14 7.99 -14.15
C ILE A 248 22.68 7.67 -14.47
N ARG A 249 21.83 7.58 -13.44
CA ARG A 249 20.39 7.35 -13.63
C ARG A 249 19.70 8.60 -14.16
N VAL A 250 18.99 8.48 -15.28
CA VAL A 250 18.15 9.54 -15.86
C VAL A 250 16.68 9.24 -15.60
N THR A 251 15.93 10.18 -15.02
CA THR A 251 14.52 9.97 -14.65
C THR A 251 13.56 9.91 -15.84
N ASN A 252 13.87 10.65 -16.91
CA ASN A 252 13.04 10.78 -18.10
C ASN A 252 13.79 10.36 -19.38
N ALA A 253 14.53 9.24 -19.32
CA ALA A 253 15.38 8.76 -20.41
C ALA A 253 14.58 8.55 -21.73
N ASN A 254 13.39 7.95 -21.65
CA ASN A 254 12.58 7.61 -22.82
C ASN A 254 11.75 8.80 -23.36
N ALA A 255 11.86 9.99 -22.77
CA ALA A 255 11.02 11.12 -23.16
C ALA A 255 11.43 11.69 -24.52
N ARG A 256 10.48 11.75 -25.46
CA ARG A 256 10.62 12.25 -26.85
C ARG A 256 11.57 11.43 -27.74
N LEU A 257 11.94 10.23 -27.32
CA LEU A 257 12.66 9.26 -28.14
C LEU A 257 11.64 8.18 -28.52
N ARG A 258 11.22 8.14 -29.79
CA ARG A 258 10.46 7.02 -30.34
C ARG A 258 11.47 6.03 -30.92
N SER A 259 11.29 4.75 -30.66
CA SER A 259 11.96 3.69 -31.42
C SER A 259 11.41 3.69 -32.84
N GLU A 260 12.27 3.57 -33.84
CA GLU A 260 11.84 3.14 -35.16
C GLU A 260 11.43 1.66 -35.02
N GLU A 261 10.17 1.35 -35.34
CA GLU A 261 9.73 -0.04 -35.51
C GLU A 261 10.38 -0.53 -36.81
N ASN A 262 11.37 -1.40 -36.69
CA ASN A 262 11.90 -2.11 -37.86
C ASN A 262 10.88 -3.21 -38.20
N GLU A 263 10.29 -3.11 -39.39
CA GLU A 263 9.55 -4.20 -40.06
C GLU A 263 10.44 -5.42 -40.33
#